data_AF-K7MRD1-F1
#
_entry.id   AF-K7MRD1-F1
#
_cell.length_a   1.000
_cell.length_b   1.000
_cell.length_c   1.000
_cell.angle_alpha   90.00
_cell.angle_beta   90.00
_cell.angle_gamma   90.00
#
_symmetry.space_group_name_H-M   'P 1'
#
loop_
_entity.id
_entity.type
_entity.pdbx_description
1 polymer ?
#
loop_
_entity_poly.entity_id
_entity_poly.type
_entity_poly.pdbx_seq_one_letter_code
_entity_poly.pdbx_strand_id
1 'polypeptide(L)'
;MWSPQARTQPRVSVAEKHRDTAFVLRSLLYVTMATLISRVSGPLSNGFLRLALMDVIVNPVVRFNYFNNLVDMERCMNGTRKIVEILGSRALRDFKFSNWFGERDFRFIGLALPLHQTDFPSMSYFYCWTVSSIWHYHGGCHYDEHFYFRVEDGEDDSSDARVKTI
;
A
#
# COMPACT_ATOMS: atom_id res chain seq x y z
N MET A 1 -30.19 -7.63 2.22
CA MET A 1 -29.43 -6.65 3.02
C MET A 1 -28.68 -7.42 4.09
N TRP A 2 -27.41 -7.77 3.86
CA TRP A 2 -26.67 -8.66 4.76
C TRP A 2 -26.00 -7.86 5.89
N SER A 3 -26.40 -8.12 7.13
CA SER A 3 -25.71 -7.68 8.35
C SER A 3 -24.93 -8.87 8.93
N PRO A 4 -23.64 -8.73 9.28
CA PRO A 4 -22.93 -9.77 10.02
C PRO A 4 -23.15 -9.61 11.53
N GLN A 5 -23.70 -10.65 12.15
CA GLN A 5 -23.80 -10.81 13.60
C GLN A 5 -22.42 -10.84 14.28
N ALA A 6 -22.33 -10.15 15.42
CA ALA A 6 -21.20 -10.23 16.34
C ALA A 6 -21.05 -11.66 16.88
N ARG A 7 -19.84 -12.23 16.75
CA ARG A 7 -19.44 -13.46 17.41
C ARG A 7 -18.47 -13.12 18.53
N THR A 8 -18.91 -13.36 19.76
CA THR A 8 -18.07 -13.39 20.97
C THR A 8 -17.09 -14.57 20.89
N GLN A 9 -15.81 -14.32 21.16
CA GLN A 9 -14.82 -15.38 21.38
C GLN A 9 -14.61 -15.61 22.89
N PRO A 10 -14.33 -16.86 23.32
CA PRO A 10 -14.19 -17.21 24.72
C PRO A 10 -12.89 -16.65 25.32
N ARG A 11 -12.94 -16.24 26.60
CA ARG A 11 -11.74 -15.93 27.40
C ARG A 11 -10.91 -17.18 27.58
N VAL A 12 -9.69 -17.19 27.05
CA VAL A 12 -8.64 -18.11 27.48
C VAL A 12 -7.78 -17.36 28.50
N SER A 13 -7.75 -17.86 29.73
CA SER A 13 -6.85 -17.42 30.78
C SER A 13 -5.44 -17.93 30.50
N VAL A 14 -4.49 -17.01 30.35
CA VAL A 14 -3.07 -17.34 30.22
C VAL A 14 -2.48 -17.47 31.62
N ALA A 15 -1.99 -18.67 31.96
CA ALA A 15 -1.20 -18.90 33.16
C ALA A 15 0.15 -18.17 33.06
N GLU A 16 0.40 -17.34 34.05
CA GLU A 16 1.56 -16.46 34.16
C GLU A 16 2.81 -17.27 34.54
N LYS A 17 3.68 -17.56 33.56
CA LYS A 17 5.03 -18.08 33.85
C LYS A 17 6.00 -16.92 33.90
N HIS A 18 6.13 -16.35 35.10
CA HIS A 18 7.15 -15.39 35.50
C HIS A 18 8.56 -15.94 35.21
N ARG A 19 9.13 -15.59 34.06
CA ARG A 19 10.57 -15.56 33.77
C ARG A 19 10.80 -14.65 32.56
N ASP A 20 11.47 -13.53 32.81
CA ASP A 20 12.14 -12.63 31.84
C ASP A 20 11.36 -11.48 31.18
N THR A 21 10.45 -10.81 31.90
CA THR A 21 9.87 -9.51 31.50
C THR A 21 10.92 -8.41 31.22
N ALA A 22 12.12 -8.50 31.83
CA ALA A 22 13.21 -7.55 31.61
C ALA A 22 14.00 -7.76 30.30
N PHE A 23 13.99 -8.98 29.73
CA PHE A 23 14.65 -9.27 28.45
C PHE A 23 13.79 -8.79 27.27
N VAL A 24 12.47 -8.98 27.37
CA VAL A 24 11.49 -8.59 26.34
C VAL A 24 11.46 -7.08 26.10
N LEU A 25 11.63 -6.27 27.16
CA LEU A 25 11.61 -4.80 27.05
C LEU A 25 12.92 -4.20 26.50
N ARG A 26 14.07 -4.87 26.64
CA ARG A 26 15.35 -4.39 26.09
C ARG A 26 15.53 -4.72 24.60
N SER A 27 14.85 -5.75 24.09
CA SER A 27 14.92 -6.15 22.67
C SER A 27 14.07 -5.31 21.71
N LEU A 28 13.15 -4.47 22.20
CA LEU A 28 12.30 -3.64 21.34
C LEU A 28 13.05 -2.46 20.69
N LEU A 29 14.24 -2.12 21.17
CA LEU A 29 15.00 -0.94 20.70
C LEU A 29 15.89 -1.20 19.47
N TYR A 30 16.10 -2.45 19.06
CA TYR A 30 16.93 -2.82 17.91
C TYR A 30 16.20 -3.75 16.94
N VAL A 31 15.09 -3.28 16.41
CA VAL A 31 14.37 -4.00 15.35
C VAL A 31 14.90 -3.53 14.00
N THR A 32 15.42 -4.46 13.19
CA THR A 32 15.73 -4.16 11.79
C THR A 32 14.42 -4.03 11.02
N MET A 33 14.21 -2.85 10.44
CA MET A 33 13.09 -2.58 9.55
C MET A 33 13.61 -2.42 8.13
N ALA A 34 12.89 -3.01 7.17
CA ALA A 34 13.15 -2.83 5.76
C ALA A 34 11.84 -2.55 5.02
N THR A 35 11.90 -1.69 4.02
CA THR A 35 10.77 -1.39 3.14
C THR A 35 11.06 -1.98 1.76
N LEU A 36 10.16 -2.86 1.28
CA LEU A 36 10.22 -3.38 -0.09
C LEU A 36 9.17 -2.66 -0.92
N ILE A 37 9.61 -1.98 -1.99
CA ILE A 37 8.75 -1.19 -2.87
C ILE A 37 8.76 -1.80 -4.27
N SER A 38 7.58 -1.98 -4.85
CA SER A 38 7.42 -2.29 -6.26
C SER A 38 6.74 -1.12 -6.96
N ARG A 39 7.32 -0.66 -8.07
CA ARG A 39 6.77 0.39 -8.94
C ARG A 39 6.16 -0.27 -10.18
N VAL A 40 4.92 0.10 -10.52
CA VAL A 40 4.34 -0.22 -11.83
C VAL A 40 5.05 0.59 -12.92
N SER A 41 5.65 -0.10 -13.89
CA SER A 41 6.29 0.55 -15.04
C SER A 41 5.26 1.19 -15.96
N GLY A 42 5.47 2.47 -16.31
CA GLY A 42 4.70 3.21 -17.32
C GLY A 42 3.20 2.96 -17.20
N PRO A 43 2.55 3.41 -16.11
CA PRO A 43 1.14 3.11 -15.88
C PRO A 43 0.30 3.58 -17.06
N LEU A 44 -0.68 2.75 -17.45
CA LEU A 44 -1.65 3.11 -18.48
C LEU A 44 -2.78 3.97 -17.90
N SER A 45 -3.00 3.87 -16.60
CA SER A 45 -3.89 4.74 -15.85
C SER A 45 -3.33 6.16 -15.85
N ASN A 46 -4.15 7.10 -16.26
CA ASN A 46 -3.87 8.52 -16.21
C ASN A 46 -5.03 9.23 -15.51
N GLY A 47 -4.78 10.48 -15.14
CA GLY A 47 -5.85 11.37 -14.71
C GLY A 47 -5.51 12.80 -15.06
N PHE A 48 -5.88 13.74 -14.21
CA PHE A 48 -5.88 15.16 -14.56
C PHE A 48 -5.30 16.01 -13.43
N LEU A 49 -4.93 17.23 -13.82
CA LEU A 49 -4.63 18.34 -12.94
C LEU A 49 -5.55 19.49 -13.32
N ARG A 50 -6.20 20.11 -12.33
CA ARG A 50 -6.99 21.33 -12.51
C ARG A 50 -6.71 22.34 -11.41
N LEU A 51 -6.84 23.61 -11.73
CA LEU A 51 -6.73 24.67 -10.72
C LEU A 51 -7.93 24.56 -9.76
N ALA A 52 -7.66 24.53 -8.45
CA ALA A 52 -8.71 24.62 -7.44
C ALA A 52 -9.26 26.05 -7.35
N LEU A 53 -8.34 27.03 -7.43
CA LEU A 53 -8.59 28.46 -7.45
C LEU A 53 -7.61 29.12 -8.42
N MET A 54 -7.89 30.35 -8.84
CA MET A 54 -7.00 31.13 -9.71
C MET A 54 -5.79 31.74 -8.96
N ASP A 55 -5.65 31.49 -7.66
CA ASP A 55 -4.52 31.91 -6.84
C ASP A 55 -3.39 30.88 -6.94
N VAL A 56 -2.19 31.35 -7.35
CA VAL A 56 -0.99 30.52 -7.54
C VAL A 56 -0.46 29.89 -6.25
N ILE A 57 -0.82 30.42 -5.08
CA ILE A 57 -0.42 29.87 -3.77
C ILE A 57 -1.26 28.64 -3.40
N VAL A 58 -2.40 28.43 -4.08
CA VAL A 58 -3.29 27.31 -3.82
C VAL A 58 -2.86 26.12 -4.66
N ASN A 59 -2.62 24.98 -4.00
CA ASN A 59 -2.29 23.74 -4.70
C ASN A 59 -3.42 23.34 -5.67
N PRO A 60 -3.07 22.86 -6.87
CA PRO A 60 -4.07 22.34 -7.80
C PRO A 60 -4.68 21.04 -7.27
N VAL A 61 -5.86 20.71 -7.80
CA VAL A 61 -6.49 19.39 -7.64
C VAL A 61 -5.79 18.42 -8.60
N VAL A 62 -5.33 17.28 -8.08
CA VAL A 62 -4.61 16.27 -8.87
C VAL A 62 -5.22 14.89 -8.61
N ARG A 63 -5.64 14.23 -9.69
CA ARG A 63 -6.15 12.86 -9.65
C ARG A 63 -5.35 11.98 -10.59
N PHE A 64 -4.77 10.89 -10.08
CA PHE A 64 -3.95 9.96 -10.88
C PHE A 64 -4.73 8.75 -11.42
N ASN A 65 -5.87 8.43 -10.80
CA ASN A 65 -6.70 7.25 -11.12
C ASN A 65 -5.92 5.91 -11.05
N TYR A 66 -5.15 5.67 -9.97
CA TYR A 66 -4.40 4.43 -9.79
C TYR A 66 -5.28 3.19 -10.04
N PHE A 67 -4.79 2.29 -10.90
CA PHE A 67 -5.45 1.04 -11.29
C PHE A 67 -6.80 1.17 -11.99
N ASN A 68 -7.15 2.35 -12.51
CA ASN A 68 -8.31 2.48 -13.39
C ASN A 68 -8.15 1.62 -14.66
N ASN A 69 -6.91 1.40 -15.11
CA ASN A 69 -6.59 0.38 -16.10
C ASN A 69 -6.15 -0.92 -15.42
N LEU A 70 -6.87 -2.02 -15.70
CA LEU A 70 -6.60 -3.34 -15.10
C LEU A 70 -5.21 -3.91 -15.45
N VAL A 71 -4.58 -3.46 -16.54
CA VAL A 71 -3.21 -3.86 -16.88
C VAL A 71 -2.22 -3.36 -15.82
N ASP A 72 -2.46 -2.19 -15.22
CA ASP A 72 -1.61 -1.69 -14.14
C ASP A 72 -1.77 -2.52 -12.86
N MET A 73 -2.99 -2.98 -12.60
CA MET A 73 -3.28 -3.90 -11.49
C MET A 73 -2.53 -5.22 -11.68
N GLU A 74 -2.58 -5.82 -12.88
CA GLU A 74 -1.88 -7.06 -13.20
C GLU A 74 -0.35 -6.90 -13.09
N ARG A 75 0.21 -5.79 -13.59
CA ARG A 75 1.64 -5.47 -13.43
C ARG A 75 2.04 -5.34 -11.96
N CYS A 76 1.18 -4.71 -11.15
CA CYS A 76 1.40 -4.61 -9.70
C CYS A 76 1.38 -5.99 -9.03
N MET A 77 0.40 -6.84 -9.36
CA MET A 77 0.31 -8.23 -8.90
C MET A 77 1.59 -9.02 -9.19
N ASN A 78 2.12 -8.90 -10.40
CA ASN A 78 3.39 -9.53 -10.77
C ASN A 78 4.58 -8.98 -9.95
N GLY A 79 4.61 -7.68 -9.68
CA GLY A 79 5.58 -7.07 -8.77
C GLY A 79 5.54 -7.62 -7.35
N THR A 80 4.34 -7.79 -6.78
CA THR A 80 4.18 -8.37 -5.43
C THR A 80 4.54 -9.85 -5.38
N ARG A 81 4.24 -10.63 -6.43
CA ARG A 81 4.73 -12.01 -6.55
C ARG A 81 6.25 -12.06 -6.51
N LYS A 82 6.93 -11.11 -7.16
CA LYS A 82 8.39 -11.02 -7.10
C LYS A 82 8.92 -10.66 -5.71
N ILE A 83 8.24 -9.75 -4.98
CA ILE A 83 8.56 -9.45 -3.58
C ILE A 83 8.46 -10.72 -2.72
N VAL A 84 7.44 -11.54 -2.93
CA VAL A 84 7.24 -12.78 -2.17
C VAL A 84 8.33 -13.81 -2.48
N GLU A 85 8.72 -13.94 -3.75
CA GLU A 85 9.86 -14.76 -4.14
C GLU A 85 11.16 -14.30 -3.46
N ILE A 86 11.40 -12.98 -3.39
CA ILE A 86 12.54 -12.38 -2.71
C ILE A 86 12.50 -12.69 -1.20
N LEU A 87 11.35 -12.53 -0.54
CA LEU A 87 11.14 -12.88 0.87
C LEU A 87 11.35 -14.38 1.14
N GLY A 88 11.05 -15.23 0.15
CA GLY A 88 11.32 -16.68 0.19
C GLY A 88 12.79 -17.06 -0.02
N SER A 89 13.64 -16.12 -0.44
CA SER A 89 15.05 -16.40 -0.74
C SER A 89 15.88 -16.71 0.51
N ARG A 90 16.97 -17.46 0.32
CA ARG A 90 17.91 -17.79 1.41
C ARG A 90 18.56 -16.54 2.02
N ALA A 91 18.72 -15.47 1.23
CA ALA A 91 19.32 -14.22 1.66
C ALA A 91 18.48 -13.47 2.70
N LEU A 92 17.14 -13.63 2.67
CA LEU A 92 16.25 -12.95 3.62
C LEU A 92 15.82 -13.81 4.81
N ARG A 93 16.29 -15.05 4.90
CA ARG A 93 15.89 -16.00 5.95
C ARG A 93 16.20 -15.51 7.37
N ASP A 94 17.33 -14.81 7.54
CA ASP A 94 17.82 -14.40 8.85
C ASP A 94 17.09 -13.16 9.41
N PHE A 95 16.22 -12.53 8.61
CA PHE A 95 15.36 -11.41 9.01
C PHE A 95 13.96 -11.86 9.47
N LYS A 96 13.70 -13.18 9.52
CA LYS A 96 12.44 -13.73 10.03
C LYS A 96 12.45 -13.79 11.56
N PHE A 97 11.33 -13.46 12.18
CA PHE A 97 11.12 -13.56 13.62
C PHE A 97 10.55 -14.93 13.97
N SER A 98 11.06 -15.52 15.05
CA SER A 98 10.43 -16.71 15.64
C SER A 98 9.14 -16.33 16.35
N ASN A 99 8.06 -17.06 16.07
CA ASN A 99 6.84 -17.04 16.87
C ASN A 99 6.98 -17.95 18.10
N TRP A 100 5.96 -17.96 18.96
CA TRP A 100 5.95 -18.78 20.18
C TRP A 100 6.07 -20.29 19.90
N PHE A 101 5.62 -20.74 18.73
CA PHE A 101 5.68 -22.14 18.29
C PHE A 101 6.99 -22.51 17.57
N GLY A 102 7.93 -21.58 17.44
CA GLY A 102 9.22 -21.78 16.76
C GLY A 102 9.16 -21.66 15.24
N GLU A 103 8.00 -21.35 14.66
CA GLU A 103 7.92 -21.03 13.24
C GLU A 103 8.53 -19.65 13.01
N ARG A 104 9.23 -19.50 11.87
CA ARG A 104 9.89 -18.25 11.52
C ARG A 104 9.18 -17.59 10.36
N ASP A 105 8.75 -16.35 10.57
CA ASP A 105 8.12 -15.54 9.54
C ASP A 105 8.47 -14.05 9.65
N PHE A 106 8.20 -13.28 8.61
CA PHE A 106 8.34 -11.83 8.64
C PHE A 106 7.23 -11.20 9.48
N ARG A 107 7.57 -10.11 10.17
CA ARG A 107 6.59 -9.22 10.80
C ARG A 107 6.40 -8.02 9.90
N PHE A 108 5.16 -7.77 9.48
CA PHE A 108 4.81 -6.66 8.63
C PHE A 108 4.35 -5.46 9.48
N ILE A 109 4.77 -4.27 9.10
CA ILE A 109 4.17 -3.02 9.60
C ILE A 109 3.07 -2.65 8.59
N GLY A 110 1.82 -2.61 9.05
CA GLY A 110 0.65 -2.43 8.19
C GLY A 110 0.07 -3.76 7.70
N LEU A 111 -0.55 -3.74 6.51
CA LEU A 111 -1.22 -4.91 5.95
C LEU A 111 -0.18 -5.96 5.51
N ALA A 112 -0.33 -7.19 6.00
CA ALA A 112 0.51 -8.30 5.58
C ALA A 112 0.21 -8.71 4.13
N LEU A 113 1.22 -9.27 3.45
CA LEU A 113 1.06 -9.76 2.08
C LEU A 113 -0.02 -10.85 2.00
N PRO A 114 -0.89 -10.85 0.98
CA PRO A 114 -1.89 -11.90 0.81
C PRO A 114 -1.23 -13.27 0.65
N LEU A 115 -1.77 -14.29 1.32
CA LEU A 115 -1.32 -15.68 1.20
C LEU A 115 -1.52 -16.19 -0.24
N HIS A 116 -2.63 -15.81 -0.87
CA HIS A 116 -3.02 -16.24 -2.21
C HIS A 116 -2.80 -15.11 -3.23
N GLN A 117 -1.56 -14.93 -3.71
CA GLN A 117 -1.20 -13.87 -4.69
C GLN A 117 -1.71 -14.13 -6.11
N THR A 118 -2.36 -15.27 -6.32
CA THR A 118 -3.04 -15.63 -7.56
C THR A 118 -4.50 -15.20 -7.57
N ASP A 119 -5.09 -14.92 -6.40
CA ASP A 119 -6.48 -14.51 -6.27
C ASP A 119 -6.64 -13.01 -6.55
N PHE A 120 -7.30 -12.68 -7.67
CA PHE A 120 -7.46 -11.30 -8.11
C PHE A 120 -8.22 -10.42 -7.08
N PRO A 121 -9.37 -10.85 -6.51
CA PRO A 121 -10.07 -10.07 -5.50
C PRO A 121 -9.21 -9.75 -4.27
N SER A 122 -8.53 -10.75 -3.68
CA SER A 122 -7.66 -10.55 -2.51
C SER A 122 -6.52 -9.56 -2.79
N MET A 123 -5.91 -9.68 -3.97
CA MET A 123 -4.84 -8.78 -4.40
C MET A 123 -5.37 -7.36 -4.65
N SER A 124 -6.51 -7.22 -5.32
CA SER A 124 -7.13 -5.90 -5.55
C SER A 124 -7.45 -5.19 -4.23
N TYR A 125 -8.00 -5.92 -3.25
CA TYR A 125 -8.28 -5.38 -1.93
C TYR A 125 -7.00 -4.92 -1.24
N PHE A 126 -5.95 -5.74 -1.25
CA PHE A 126 -4.65 -5.37 -0.71
C PHE A 126 -4.16 -4.04 -1.32
N TYR A 127 -4.18 -3.91 -2.64
CA TYR A 127 -3.70 -2.69 -3.29
C TYR A 127 -4.57 -1.47 -3.07
N CYS A 128 -5.90 -1.60 -2.96
CA CYS A 128 -6.77 -0.48 -2.59
C CYS A 128 -6.33 0.17 -1.26
N TRP A 129 -5.75 -0.61 -0.34
CA TRP A 129 -5.32 -0.13 0.97
C TRP A 129 -3.83 0.17 1.08
N THR A 130 -2.99 -0.39 0.21
CA THR A 130 -1.52 -0.26 0.32
C THR A 130 -0.88 0.56 -0.80
N VAL A 131 -1.61 0.92 -1.85
CA VAL A 131 -1.05 1.73 -2.94
C VAL A 131 -0.62 3.09 -2.41
N SER A 132 0.56 3.53 -2.88
CA SER A 132 1.09 4.84 -2.55
C SER A 132 1.86 5.39 -3.75
N SER A 133 2.11 6.70 -3.72
CA SER A 133 2.97 7.35 -4.71
C SER A 133 4.44 7.04 -4.42
N ILE A 134 5.22 6.89 -5.48
CA ILE A 134 6.69 6.89 -5.43
C ILE A 134 7.27 8.23 -5.88
N TRP A 135 6.45 9.28 -5.90
CA TRP A 135 6.83 10.66 -6.24
C TRP A 135 7.36 10.88 -7.68
N HIS A 136 7.23 9.88 -8.56
CA HIS A 136 7.64 9.97 -9.97
C HIS A 136 6.46 10.27 -10.91
N TYR A 137 5.61 11.22 -10.53
CA TYR A 137 4.53 11.71 -11.40
C TYR A 137 5.11 12.52 -12.56
N HIS A 138 4.47 12.44 -13.72
CA HIS A 138 4.87 13.12 -14.96
C HIS A 138 3.64 13.32 -15.85
N GLY A 139 3.77 14.11 -16.92
CA GLY A 139 2.67 14.48 -17.81
C GLY A 139 2.08 15.84 -17.47
N GLY A 140 0.82 16.07 -17.85
CA GLY A 140 0.12 17.35 -17.74
C GLY A 140 0.38 18.32 -18.90
N CYS A 141 1.37 18.02 -19.74
CA CYS A 141 1.73 18.78 -20.93
C CYS A 141 2.47 17.84 -21.90
N HIS A 142 1.70 17.06 -22.68
CA HIS A 142 2.27 16.13 -23.66
C HIS A 142 2.62 16.87 -24.95
N TYR A 143 3.66 16.40 -25.64
CA TYR A 143 4.13 17.02 -26.89
C TYR A 143 3.15 16.81 -28.07
N ASP A 144 2.22 15.87 -27.95
CA ASP A 144 1.29 15.47 -29.03
C ASP A 144 -0.19 15.89 -28.79
N GLU A 145 -0.51 16.60 -27.70
CA GLU A 145 -1.88 17.04 -27.43
C GLU A 145 -2.02 18.55 -27.72
N HIS A 146 -2.83 18.90 -28.73
CA HIS A 146 -3.20 20.29 -28.98
C HIS A 146 -3.85 20.90 -27.72
N PHE A 147 -3.19 21.91 -27.15
CA PHE A 147 -3.57 22.59 -25.92
C PHE A 147 -4.99 23.18 -25.98
N TYR A 148 -5.94 22.52 -25.31
CA TYR A 148 -7.14 23.16 -24.79
C TYR A 148 -7.25 22.85 -23.30
N PHE A 149 -6.98 23.86 -22.46
CA PHE A 149 -7.35 23.80 -21.05
C PHE A 149 -8.88 23.81 -20.97
N ARG A 150 -9.51 22.65 -20.84
CA ARG A 150 -10.92 22.57 -20.43
C ARG A 150 -10.96 22.67 -18.91
N VAL A 151 -11.45 23.81 -18.40
CA VAL A 151 -11.79 23.96 -16.99
C VAL A 151 -13.07 23.16 -16.77
N GLU A 152 -12.96 22.01 -16.09
CA GLU A 152 -14.12 21.24 -15.66
C GLU A 152 -14.45 21.60 -14.21
N ASP A 153 -15.63 22.21 -14.02
CA ASP A 153 -16.26 22.42 -12.73
C ASP A 153 -16.87 21.07 -12.29
N GLY A 154 -16.05 20.26 -11.60
CA GLY A 154 -16.42 18.91 -11.17
C GLY A 154 -16.56 18.78 -9.65
N GLU A 155 -17.74 18.30 -9.25
CA GLU A 155 -18.22 17.95 -7.91
C GLU A 155 -17.25 17.03 -7.14
N ASP A 156 -17.18 17.25 -5.82
CA ASP A 156 -16.26 16.65 -4.85
C ASP A 156 -16.48 15.14 -4.73
N ASP A 157 -15.53 14.32 -5.20
CA ASP A 157 -15.57 12.85 -5.03
C ASP A 157 -14.31 12.36 -4.27
N SER A 158 -14.57 11.50 -3.30
CA SER A 158 -13.82 11.20 -2.06
C SER A 158 -12.38 10.67 -2.19
N SER A 159 -11.79 10.63 -3.38
CA SER A 159 -10.45 10.05 -3.63
C SER A 159 -9.34 11.08 -3.83
N ASP A 160 -9.62 12.36 -3.61
CA ASP A 160 -8.71 13.46 -3.94
C ASP A 160 -7.50 13.49 -2.99
N ALA A 161 -6.34 13.07 -3.50
CA ALA A 161 -5.08 13.20 -2.79
C ALA A 161 -4.65 14.66 -2.85
N ARG A 162 -4.85 15.43 -1.77
CA ARG A 162 -4.24 16.76 -1.62
C ARG A 162 -2.72 16.60 -1.63
N VAL A 163 -2.09 16.85 -2.78
CA VAL A 163 -0.65 17.01 -2.89
C VAL A 163 -0.30 18.29 -2.14
N LYS A 164 0.25 18.16 -0.94
CA LYS A 164 0.98 19.25 -0.29
C LYS A 164 2.37 19.30 -0.92
N THR A 165 2.60 20.32 -1.73
CA THR A 165 3.95 20.78 -2.05
C THR A 165 4.62 21.24 -0.74
N ILE A 166 5.85 20.79 -0.48
CA ILE A 166 6.71 21.35 0.58
C ILE A 166 7.13 22.76 0.17
#